data_AF-A0A1I0WSX2-F1
#
_entry.id   AF-A0A1I0WSX2-F1
#
_cell.length_a   1.000
_cell.length_b   1.000
_cell.length_c   1.000
_cell.angle_alpha   90.00
_cell.angle_beta   90.00
_cell.angle_gamma   90.00
#
_symmetry.space_group_name_H-M   'P 1'
#
loop_
_entity.id
_entity.type
_entity.pdbx_description
1 polymer ?
#
loop_
_entity_poly.entity_id
_entity_poly.type
_entity_poly.pdbx_seq_one_letter_code
_entity_poly.pdbx_strand_id
1 'polypeptide(L)'
;MNILTVDCFFEHELTTDCSISSTTTFLDYDVIIWDPNYSLSNYREDYRSGTYMGLKSLSESDSINIQQDIKRRRTEIDELLKIGRTVIVFMSQNQFCYHYTGEKQSSGTGKSRVFTNIVSKIDLLSILPENINTIGSTGSSIDCRAAEPYKSFFNENKDHFHYEAYFNKSLGNPLYYIKGTNKVVASCLKIHNGNLLFIPTFVDDEDEQLQKKFIDSVIKLVEELKRDTGDFEQPQWSEEYTLPSEISNKHQLKESELELAAVLEKINKQKEEILTLESYKLLFTGTGRALEIQVGKVFEELGFSVSEGIPGRDDLILERNDAVAVVEVKGVSKSAAEKHAAQLEKWVSEYIEVNEKMPKGILVVNAFKDLPLDKRNEDDFPHQMVTYSERRSHCLISGLQLLCLYFDCLQHPEKANELLDELLTTVGVYNKYNWLSFIEMYQL
;
A
#
# COMPACT_ATOMS: atom_id res chain seq x y z
N MET A 1 3.36 17.07 -33.33
CA MET A 1 2.90 17.22 -31.94
C MET A 1 4.10 17.69 -31.15
N ASN A 2 3.99 18.78 -30.40
CA ASN A 2 5.09 19.32 -29.59
C ASN A 2 4.85 19.00 -28.11
N ILE A 3 5.89 18.53 -27.42
CA ILE A 3 5.82 18.09 -26.02
C ILE A 3 6.75 18.97 -25.18
N LEU A 4 6.23 19.53 -24.09
CA LEU A 4 7.04 20.23 -23.10
C LEU A 4 7.24 19.33 -21.88
N THR A 5 8.48 19.06 -21.52
CA THR A 5 8.82 18.42 -20.25
C THR A 5 9.16 19.51 -19.24
N VAL A 6 8.55 19.44 -18.05
CA VAL A 6 8.66 20.49 -17.02
C VAL A 6 9.29 19.86 -15.78
N ASP A 7 10.44 20.39 -15.39
CA ASP A 7 11.28 19.88 -14.29
C ASP A 7 11.65 18.39 -14.43
N CYS A 8 11.65 17.89 -15.66
CA CYS A 8 12.11 16.56 -16.06
C CYS A 8 12.67 16.63 -17.49
N PHE A 9 13.49 15.65 -17.85
CA PHE A 9 14.18 15.60 -19.15
C PHE A 9 13.89 14.26 -19.83
N PHE A 10 13.61 14.31 -21.13
CA PHE A 10 13.47 13.14 -21.99
C PHE A 10 14.05 13.45 -23.36
N GLU A 11 15.03 12.69 -23.80
CA GLU A 11 15.63 12.81 -25.13
C GLU A 11 14.61 12.40 -26.21
N HIS A 12 14.14 13.34 -27.01
CA HIS A 12 13.28 13.09 -28.17
C HIS A 12 13.27 14.30 -29.12
N GLU A 13 13.05 14.10 -30.42
CA GLU A 13 13.04 15.21 -31.40
C GLU A 13 11.81 16.16 -31.28
N LEU A 14 10.82 15.76 -30.47
CA LEU A 14 9.57 16.49 -30.24
C LEU A 14 9.47 17.08 -28.83
N THR A 15 10.49 16.86 -28.00
CA THR A 15 10.51 17.36 -26.62
C THR A 15 11.34 18.64 -26.52
N THR A 16 10.85 19.57 -25.71
CA THR A 16 11.62 20.69 -25.17
C THR A 16 11.51 20.61 -23.65
N ASP A 17 12.60 20.84 -22.92
CA ASP A 17 12.58 20.90 -21.46
C ASP A 17 12.56 22.35 -20.94
N CYS A 18 11.91 22.56 -19.79
CA CYS A 18 11.98 23.82 -19.07
C CYS A 18 11.76 23.62 -17.57
N SER A 19 12.06 24.64 -16.77
CA SER A 19 11.65 24.67 -15.37
C SER A 19 10.23 25.21 -15.19
N ILE A 20 9.54 24.83 -14.11
CA ILE A 20 8.22 25.41 -13.77
C ILE A 20 8.27 26.94 -13.62
N SER A 21 9.40 27.47 -13.14
CA SER A 21 9.67 28.90 -12.95
C SER A 21 10.09 29.64 -14.22
N SER A 22 10.32 28.93 -15.32
CA SER A 22 10.75 29.52 -16.59
C SER A 22 9.69 30.45 -17.19
N THR A 23 10.11 31.32 -18.11
CA THR A 23 9.20 32.18 -18.87
C THR A 23 8.61 31.51 -20.11
N THR A 24 9.00 30.26 -20.41
CA THR A 24 8.45 29.47 -21.51
C THR A 24 6.97 29.24 -21.28
N THR A 25 6.11 29.62 -22.23
CA THR A 25 4.67 29.41 -22.09
C THR A 25 4.30 27.96 -22.37
N PHE A 26 3.36 27.41 -21.61
CA PHE A 26 2.82 26.07 -21.87
C PHE A 26 1.91 26.07 -23.10
N LEU A 27 1.39 27.22 -23.50
CA LEU A 27 0.39 27.37 -24.56
C LEU A 27 0.92 27.07 -25.98
N ASP A 28 2.25 26.94 -26.16
CA ASP A 28 2.86 26.59 -27.45
C ASP A 28 2.95 25.07 -27.69
N TYR A 29 2.54 24.24 -26.70
CA TYR A 29 2.75 22.79 -26.72
C TYR A 29 1.44 22.01 -26.67
N ASP A 30 1.40 20.87 -27.37
CA ASP A 30 0.24 19.99 -27.44
C ASP A 30 0.09 19.10 -26.20
N VAL A 31 1.24 18.76 -25.58
CA VAL A 31 1.32 17.91 -24.40
C VAL A 31 2.31 18.52 -23.41
N ILE A 32 1.91 18.58 -22.14
CA ILE A 32 2.80 18.92 -21.03
C ILE A 32 3.07 17.65 -20.23
N ILE A 33 4.33 17.34 -19.95
CA ILE A 33 4.74 16.31 -19.00
C ILE A 33 5.43 17.02 -17.85
N TRP A 34 4.89 16.93 -16.64
CA TRP A 34 5.40 17.65 -15.48
C TRP A 34 5.78 16.69 -14.36
N ASP A 35 6.99 16.86 -13.81
CA ASP A 35 7.40 16.23 -12.55
C ASP A 35 7.41 17.23 -11.38
N PRO A 36 6.38 17.21 -10.50
CA PRO A 36 6.33 18.11 -9.37
C PRO A 36 7.42 17.87 -8.31
N ASN A 37 8.04 16.68 -8.25
CA ASN A 37 9.03 16.35 -7.23
C ASN A 37 10.30 17.20 -7.33
N TYR A 38 10.64 17.64 -8.54
CA TYR A 38 11.83 18.45 -8.78
C TYR A 38 11.52 19.95 -8.81
N SER A 39 10.25 20.35 -8.90
CA SER A 39 9.86 21.75 -9.09
C SER A 39 10.29 22.70 -7.97
N LEU A 40 10.21 22.27 -6.70
CA LEU A 40 10.61 23.13 -5.58
C LEU A 40 12.12 23.40 -5.54
N SER A 41 12.95 22.66 -6.29
CA SER A 41 14.39 22.90 -6.39
C SER A 41 14.71 24.21 -7.12
N ASN A 42 13.79 24.69 -7.97
CA ASN A 42 13.93 25.95 -8.72
C ASN A 42 13.86 27.21 -7.85
N TYR A 43 13.41 27.09 -6.60
CA TYR A 43 13.24 28.21 -5.69
C TYR A 43 14.27 28.15 -4.55
N ARG A 44 14.93 29.28 -4.32
CA ARG A 44 15.99 29.45 -3.32
C ARG A 44 15.42 29.60 -1.92
N GLU A 45 16.10 28.95 -0.99
CA GLU A 45 15.80 29.01 0.43
C GLU A 45 16.24 30.34 1.05
N ASP A 46 15.63 30.71 2.17
CA ASP A 46 16.11 31.83 2.97
C ASP A 46 17.50 31.53 3.54
N TYR A 47 18.45 32.44 3.32
CA TYR A 47 19.84 32.25 3.75
C TYR A 47 20.02 32.11 5.27
N ARG A 48 19.12 32.69 6.07
CA ARG A 48 19.20 32.65 7.54
C ARG A 48 18.44 31.46 8.12
N SER A 49 17.39 31.01 7.43
CA SER A 49 16.44 30.00 7.91
C SER A 49 15.86 29.22 6.72
N GLY A 50 16.68 28.41 6.06
CA GLY A 50 16.26 27.69 4.84
C GLY A 50 15.16 26.65 5.04
N THR A 51 14.86 26.30 6.30
CA THR A 51 13.75 25.40 6.66
C THR A 51 12.90 25.98 7.78
N TYR A 52 11.60 25.68 7.76
CA TYR A 52 10.65 25.98 8.82
C TYR A 52 9.66 24.82 8.98
N MET A 53 9.50 24.31 10.20
CA MET A 53 8.68 23.11 10.50
C MET A 53 9.00 21.90 9.61
N GLY A 54 10.28 21.71 9.27
CA GLY A 54 10.75 20.60 8.44
C GLY A 54 10.48 20.75 6.93
N LEU A 55 9.90 21.88 6.50
CA LEU A 55 9.68 22.20 5.08
C LEU A 55 10.60 23.33 4.62
N LYS A 56 10.89 23.37 3.32
CA LYS A 56 11.66 24.44 2.68
C LYS A 56 11.00 25.79 2.97
N SER A 57 11.79 26.76 3.43
CA SER A 57 11.37 28.15 3.63
C SER A 57 12.08 29.04 2.63
N LEU A 58 11.31 29.67 1.74
CA LEU A 58 11.83 30.40 0.59
C LEU A 58 12.41 31.77 0.97
N SER A 59 13.35 32.24 0.15
CA SER A 59 13.86 33.60 0.20
C SER A 59 12.76 34.64 -0.05
N GLU A 60 12.96 35.90 0.36
CA GLU A 60 11.98 36.97 0.12
C GLU A 60 11.64 37.14 -1.38
N SER A 61 12.62 36.99 -2.28
CA SER A 61 12.40 37.08 -3.72
C SER A 61 11.60 35.91 -4.26
N ASP A 62 11.99 34.67 -3.91
CA ASP A 62 11.33 33.48 -4.45
C ASP A 62 9.97 33.20 -3.80
N SER A 63 9.72 33.81 -2.64
CA SER A 63 8.38 33.87 -2.05
C SER A 63 7.38 34.59 -2.94
N ILE A 64 7.81 35.63 -3.68
CA ILE A 64 6.97 36.35 -4.64
C ILE A 64 6.91 35.56 -5.96
N ASN A 65 8.05 35.06 -6.44
CA ASN A 65 8.13 34.35 -7.72
C ASN A 65 7.23 33.10 -7.72
N ILE A 66 7.29 32.26 -6.67
CA ILE A 66 6.47 31.03 -6.62
C ILE A 66 4.97 31.34 -6.66
N GLN A 67 4.53 32.42 -6.02
CA GLN A 67 3.11 32.82 -6.05
C GLN A 67 2.67 33.25 -7.45
N GLN A 68 3.53 33.99 -8.16
CA GLN A 68 3.27 34.42 -9.53
C GLN A 68 3.29 33.24 -10.50
N ASP A 69 4.27 32.35 -10.35
CA ASP A 69 4.41 31.15 -11.17
C ASP A 69 3.20 30.22 -10.96
N ILE A 70 2.79 29.95 -9.71
CA ILE A 70 1.60 29.14 -9.43
C ILE A 70 0.37 29.70 -10.14
N LYS A 71 0.14 31.02 -10.03
CA LYS A 71 -1.00 31.67 -10.70
C LYS A 71 -0.90 31.59 -12.22
N ARG A 72 0.28 31.83 -12.79
CA ARG A 72 0.53 31.77 -14.24
C ARG A 72 0.30 30.35 -14.76
N ARG A 73 0.99 29.36 -14.19
CA ARG A 73 0.92 27.96 -14.62
C ARG A 73 -0.48 27.37 -14.48
N ARG A 74 -1.21 27.74 -13.42
CA ARG A 74 -2.62 27.37 -13.29
C ARG A 74 -3.48 27.89 -14.43
N THR A 75 -3.27 29.15 -14.82
CA THR A 75 -4.01 29.77 -15.93
C THR A 75 -3.67 29.08 -17.25
N GLU A 76 -2.39 28.83 -17.51
CA GLU A 76 -1.96 28.17 -18.75
C GLU A 76 -2.44 26.72 -18.85
N ILE A 77 -2.38 25.95 -17.76
CA ILE A 77 -2.90 24.57 -17.72
C ILE A 77 -4.42 24.56 -17.95
N ASP A 78 -5.16 25.46 -17.33
CA ASP A 78 -6.61 25.58 -17.54
C ASP A 78 -6.94 25.92 -19.01
N GLU A 79 -6.19 26.83 -19.63
CA GLU A 79 -6.33 27.17 -21.05
C GLU A 79 -6.00 26.00 -21.97
N LEU A 80 -4.92 25.24 -21.70
CA LEU A 80 -4.57 24.04 -22.45
C LEU A 80 -5.69 23.00 -22.42
N LEU A 81 -6.23 22.74 -21.24
CA LEU A 81 -7.31 21.77 -21.05
C LEU A 81 -8.59 22.23 -21.77
N LYS A 82 -8.88 23.54 -21.79
CA LYS A 82 -10.01 24.09 -22.55
C LYS A 82 -9.90 23.83 -24.05
N ILE A 83 -8.70 23.94 -24.64
CA ILE A 83 -8.48 23.72 -26.07
C ILE A 83 -8.17 22.26 -26.44
N GLY A 84 -8.49 21.31 -25.56
CA GLY A 84 -8.42 19.88 -25.89
C GLY A 84 -7.04 19.25 -25.74
N ARG A 85 -6.09 19.92 -25.09
CA ARG A 85 -4.72 19.41 -24.94
C ARG A 85 -4.55 18.54 -23.69
N THR A 86 -3.42 17.84 -23.65
CA THR A 86 -3.15 16.84 -22.60
C THR A 86 -2.06 17.35 -21.65
N VAL A 87 -2.34 17.25 -20.35
CA VAL A 87 -1.36 17.50 -19.29
C VAL A 87 -1.15 16.20 -18.53
N ILE A 88 0.08 15.72 -18.53
CA ILE A 88 0.54 14.52 -17.83
C ILE A 88 1.37 14.98 -16.63
N VAL A 89 1.04 14.48 -15.46
CA VAL A 89 1.71 14.81 -14.20
C VAL A 89 2.23 13.52 -13.58
N PHE A 90 3.53 13.46 -13.29
CA PHE A 90 4.07 12.38 -12.48
C PHE A 90 3.53 12.47 -11.06
N MET A 91 3.04 11.35 -10.55
CA MET A 91 2.33 11.28 -9.28
C MET A 91 3.28 11.55 -8.11
N SER A 92 3.19 12.75 -7.56
CA SER A 92 3.99 13.17 -6.41
C SER A 92 3.17 13.22 -5.13
N GLN A 93 3.85 13.20 -3.98
CA GLN A 93 3.26 13.66 -2.72
C GLN A 93 2.93 15.16 -2.79
N ASN A 94 2.08 15.66 -1.89
CA ASN A 94 1.82 17.10 -1.78
C ASN A 94 3.13 17.88 -1.59
N GLN A 95 3.33 18.91 -2.42
CA GLN A 95 4.58 19.67 -2.53
C GLN A 95 4.46 20.98 -1.74
N PHE A 96 4.71 20.91 -0.43
CA PHE A 96 4.55 22.06 0.45
C PHE A 96 5.86 22.81 0.73
N CYS A 97 5.80 24.14 0.74
CA CYS A 97 6.87 25.01 1.25
C CYS A 97 6.31 26.22 2.00
N TYR A 98 7.17 26.98 2.66
CA TYR A 98 6.84 28.25 3.29
C TYR A 98 7.34 29.41 2.46
N HIS A 99 6.49 30.41 2.27
CA HIS A 99 6.85 31.68 1.64
C HIS A 99 6.70 32.82 2.65
N TYR A 100 7.50 33.87 2.47
CA TYR A 100 7.38 35.10 3.22
C TYR A 100 6.10 35.86 2.84
N THR A 101 5.38 36.36 3.85
CA THR A 101 4.08 37.06 3.68
C THR A 101 4.22 38.55 3.39
N GLY A 102 5.41 39.13 3.60
CA GLY A 102 5.59 40.59 3.62
C GLY A 102 5.55 41.20 5.02
N GLU A 103 5.09 40.46 6.03
CA GLU A 103 4.94 40.97 7.40
C GLU A 103 6.15 40.61 8.29
N LYS A 104 6.61 41.59 9.09
CA LYS A 104 7.64 41.38 10.13
C LYS A 104 7.05 41.69 11.49
N GLN A 105 7.18 40.75 12.42
CA GLN A 105 6.95 41.00 13.83
C GLN A 105 8.25 41.42 14.50
N SER A 106 8.17 42.35 15.44
CA SER A 106 9.35 42.74 16.22
C SER A 106 9.16 42.43 17.69
N SER A 107 10.11 41.72 18.29
CA SER A 107 10.18 41.46 19.73
C SER A 107 11.35 42.20 20.37
N GLY A 108 11.15 42.76 21.57
CA GLY A 108 12.15 43.54 22.32
C GLY A 108 12.10 45.05 22.08
N THR A 109 12.78 45.83 22.93
CA THR A 109 12.83 47.30 22.88
C THR A 109 14.26 47.81 22.64
N GLY A 110 14.42 48.84 21.81
CA GLY A 110 15.72 49.50 21.60
C GLY A 110 16.74 48.66 20.82
N LYS A 111 17.99 48.59 21.30
CA LYS A 111 19.11 47.89 20.62
C LYS A 111 18.95 46.35 20.54
N SER A 112 18.02 45.76 21.30
CA SER A 112 17.76 44.31 21.32
C SER A 112 16.52 43.90 20.51
N ARG A 113 16.08 44.75 19.57
CA ARG A 113 14.91 44.48 18.72
C ARG A 113 15.23 43.39 17.70
N VAL A 114 14.57 42.25 17.81
CA VAL A 114 14.63 41.14 16.85
C VAL A 114 13.44 41.26 15.91
N PHE A 115 13.68 41.13 14.61
CA PHE A 115 12.63 41.07 13.60
C PHE A 115 12.45 39.62 13.14
N THR A 116 11.22 39.13 13.20
CA THR A 116 10.82 37.80 12.76
C THR A 116 9.94 37.96 11.52
N ASN A 117 10.35 37.32 10.43
CA ASN A 117 9.57 37.25 9.20
C ASN A 117 8.37 36.31 9.42
N ILE A 118 7.17 36.76 9.07
CA ILE A 118 5.97 35.90 9.08
C ILE A 118 5.90 35.15 7.76
N VAL A 119 5.81 33.82 7.86
CA VAL A 119 5.74 32.91 6.72
C VAL A 119 4.38 32.23 6.67
N SER A 120 3.93 31.88 5.47
CA SER A 120 2.72 31.11 5.22
C SER A 120 3.02 29.89 4.36
N LYS A 121 2.25 28.82 4.59
CA LYS A 121 2.41 27.55 3.86
C LYS A 121 1.72 27.67 2.50
N ILE A 122 2.38 27.20 1.44
CA ILE A 122 1.83 27.10 0.09
C ILE A 122 2.02 25.67 -0.44
N ASP A 123 1.08 25.23 -1.28
CA ASP A 123 1.13 23.93 -1.97
C ASP A 123 1.37 24.17 -3.45
N LEU A 124 2.47 23.63 -4.00
CA LEU A 124 2.77 23.77 -5.41
C LEU A 124 1.75 23.04 -6.30
N LEU A 125 1.15 21.94 -5.82
CA LEU A 125 0.12 21.23 -6.58
C LEU A 125 -1.16 22.05 -6.79
N SER A 126 -1.29 23.20 -6.12
CA SER A 126 -2.35 24.18 -6.40
C SER A 126 -2.25 24.83 -7.80
N ILE A 127 -1.18 24.57 -8.55
CA ILE A 127 -1.10 24.83 -10.00
C ILE A 127 -2.20 24.09 -10.76
N LEU A 128 -2.62 22.91 -10.29
CA LEU A 128 -3.62 22.11 -10.98
C LEU A 128 -5.04 22.65 -10.71
N PRO A 129 -5.96 22.50 -11.68
CA PRO A 129 -7.31 23.04 -11.55
C PRO A 129 -8.11 22.36 -10.43
N GLU A 130 -7.85 21.06 -10.21
CA GLU A 130 -8.47 20.24 -9.17
C GLU A 130 -7.61 20.18 -7.90
N ASN A 131 -8.27 20.09 -6.74
CA ASN A 131 -7.58 19.92 -5.46
C ASN A 131 -7.18 18.45 -5.28
N ILE A 132 -5.88 18.20 -5.23
CA ILE A 132 -5.31 16.86 -5.17
C ILE A 132 -4.77 16.62 -3.76
N ASN A 133 -5.14 15.49 -3.19
CA ASN A 133 -4.66 15.03 -1.89
C ASN A 133 -3.97 13.67 -2.08
N THR A 134 -2.65 13.66 -1.96
CA THR A 134 -1.82 12.48 -2.11
C THR A 134 -1.08 12.15 -0.82
N ILE A 135 -0.78 10.87 -0.65
CA ILE A 135 0.04 10.36 0.46
C ILE A 135 1.34 9.83 -0.14
N GLY A 136 2.47 10.36 0.35
CA GLY A 136 3.80 9.90 -0.05
C GLY A 136 4.04 8.45 0.34
N SER A 137 4.47 7.64 -0.62
CA SER A 137 4.82 6.22 -0.45
C SER A 137 5.53 5.74 -1.70
N THR A 138 6.64 5.02 -1.55
CA THR A 138 7.43 4.55 -2.69
C THR A 138 7.27 3.05 -2.94
N GLY A 139 7.33 2.64 -4.20
CA GLY A 139 7.39 1.24 -4.61
C GLY A 139 7.19 1.03 -6.12
N SER A 140 7.34 -0.21 -6.59
CA SER A 140 7.29 -0.57 -8.02
C SER A 140 6.21 -1.61 -8.36
N SER A 141 5.54 -2.17 -7.36
CA SER A 141 4.51 -3.18 -7.58
C SER A 141 3.17 -2.52 -7.94
N ILE A 142 2.90 -2.41 -9.24
CA ILE A 142 1.72 -1.72 -9.79
C ILE A 142 0.83 -2.71 -10.56
N ASP A 143 -0.46 -2.73 -10.26
CA ASP A 143 -1.51 -3.42 -11.02
C ASP A 143 -2.26 -2.43 -11.93
N CYS A 144 -2.36 -2.74 -13.22
CA CYS A 144 -3.20 -2.00 -14.16
C CYS A 144 -4.62 -2.57 -14.17
N ARG A 145 -5.61 -1.70 -13.95
CA ARG A 145 -7.05 -2.03 -14.05
C ARG A 145 -7.76 -1.19 -15.12
N ALA A 146 -6.99 -0.45 -15.92
CA ALA A 146 -7.51 0.43 -16.94
C ALA A 146 -7.96 -0.34 -18.20
N ALA A 147 -8.87 0.27 -18.95
CA ALA A 147 -9.19 -0.14 -20.32
C ALA A 147 -8.16 0.44 -21.31
N GLU A 148 -8.28 0.07 -22.60
CA GLU A 148 -7.59 0.81 -23.66
C GLU A 148 -8.06 2.27 -23.70
N PRO A 149 -7.20 3.24 -24.08
CA PRO A 149 -5.81 3.06 -24.53
C PRO A 149 -4.77 2.95 -23.40
N TYR A 150 -5.17 3.23 -22.15
CA TYR A 150 -4.26 3.29 -21.00
C TYR A 150 -3.58 1.95 -20.68
N LYS A 151 -4.29 0.84 -20.93
CA LYS A 151 -3.74 -0.50 -20.71
C LYS A 151 -2.53 -0.79 -21.61
N SER A 152 -2.60 -0.44 -22.90
CA SER A 152 -1.46 -0.57 -23.82
C SER A 152 -0.29 0.29 -23.37
N PHE A 153 -0.54 1.57 -23.05
CA PHE A 153 0.48 2.47 -22.52
C PHE A 153 1.16 1.93 -21.25
N PHE A 154 0.39 1.36 -20.32
CA PHE A 154 0.95 0.72 -19.14
C PHE A 154 1.84 -0.46 -19.49
N ASN A 155 1.38 -1.37 -20.36
CA ASN A 155 2.14 -2.58 -20.67
C ASN A 155 3.49 -2.29 -21.34
N GLU A 156 3.57 -1.22 -22.13
CA GLU A 156 4.80 -0.76 -22.79
C GLU A 156 5.83 -0.20 -21.78
N ASN A 157 5.38 0.35 -20.65
CA ASN A 157 6.22 1.11 -19.71
C ASN A 157 6.31 0.51 -18.29
N LYS A 158 5.54 -0.53 -17.97
CA LYS A 158 5.34 -1.06 -16.60
C LYS A 158 6.63 -1.43 -15.86
N ASP A 159 7.67 -1.87 -16.58
CA ASP A 159 8.92 -2.33 -15.97
C ASP A 159 9.79 -1.16 -15.48
N HIS A 160 9.45 0.06 -15.92
CA HIS A 160 10.14 1.31 -15.60
C HIS A 160 9.29 2.25 -14.74
N PHE A 161 8.07 1.84 -14.39
CA PHE A 161 7.21 2.64 -13.52
C PHE A 161 7.44 2.34 -12.03
N HIS A 162 7.57 3.42 -11.27
CA HIS A 162 7.51 3.40 -9.82
C HIS A 162 6.52 4.45 -9.34
N TYR A 163 5.81 4.15 -8.26
CA TYR A 163 4.96 5.14 -7.59
C TYR A 163 5.76 5.78 -6.46
N GLU A 164 5.56 7.09 -6.26
CA GLU A 164 6.10 7.86 -5.12
C GLU A 164 5.00 8.44 -4.22
N ALA A 165 3.76 8.37 -4.70
CA ALA A 165 2.58 8.66 -3.93
C ALA A 165 1.36 7.92 -4.47
N TYR A 166 0.30 7.92 -3.68
CA TYR A 166 -1.03 7.46 -4.09
C TYR A 166 -2.09 8.47 -3.65
N PHE A 167 -3.24 8.48 -4.32
CA PHE A 167 -4.36 9.32 -3.95
C PHE A 167 -4.94 8.91 -2.59
N ASN A 168 -5.05 9.87 -1.66
CA ASN A 168 -5.78 9.65 -0.41
C ASN A 168 -7.27 9.39 -0.68
N LYS A 169 -7.82 10.14 -1.64
CA LYS A 169 -9.18 9.98 -2.16
C LYS A 169 -9.09 9.92 -3.68
N SER A 170 -9.62 8.86 -4.29
CA SER A 170 -9.62 8.71 -5.75
C SER A 170 -10.29 9.91 -6.42
N LEU A 171 -9.63 10.42 -7.45
CA LEU A 171 -10.07 11.57 -8.25
C LEU A 171 -10.08 11.14 -9.72
N GLY A 172 -11.10 11.48 -10.50
CA GLY A 172 -11.22 11.07 -11.90
C GLY A 172 -11.46 9.57 -12.08
N ASN A 173 -11.08 9.05 -13.25
CA ASN A 173 -11.13 7.63 -13.60
C ASN A 173 -9.82 6.93 -13.20
N PRO A 174 -9.81 6.11 -12.13
CA PRO A 174 -8.60 5.43 -11.67
C PRO A 174 -8.07 4.43 -12.70
N LEU A 175 -6.76 4.42 -12.92
CA LEU A 175 -6.13 3.58 -13.93
C LEU A 175 -5.30 2.47 -13.30
N TYR A 176 -4.35 2.84 -12.44
CA TYR A 176 -3.35 1.93 -11.87
C TYR A 176 -3.36 1.98 -10.34
N TYR A 177 -3.01 0.86 -9.72
CA TYR A 177 -3.13 0.62 -8.28
C TYR A 177 -1.85 0.01 -7.71
N ILE A 178 -1.54 0.26 -6.45
CA ILE A 178 -0.52 -0.53 -5.73
C ILE A 178 -1.02 -1.97 -5.66
N LYS A 179 -0.18 -2.90 -6.14
CA LYS A 179 -0.52 -4.33 -6.27
C LYS A 179 -1.02 -4.89 -4.95
N GLY A 180 -2.14 -5.62 -5.01
CA GLY A 180 -2.78 -6.19 -3.82
C GLY A 180 -3.52 -5.19 -2.93
N THR A 181 -3.67 -3.92 -3.34
CA THR A 181 -4.41 -2.90 -2.58
C THR A 181 -5.43 -2.14 -3.45
N ASN A 182 -6.13 -1.17 -2.87
CA ASN A 182 -7.00 -0.21 -3.60
C ASN A 182 -6.41 1.21 -3.64
N LYS A 183 -5.13 1.37 -3.34
CA LYS A 183 -4.46 2.67 -3.40
C LYS A 183 -4.16 3.02 -4.85
N VAL A 184 -4.76 4.11 -5.34
CA VAL A 184 -4.65 4.55 -6.74
C VAL A 184 -3.37 5.34 -6.93
N VAL A 185 -2.54 4.94 -7.91
CA VAL A 185 -1.27 5.60 -8.25
C VAL A 185 -1.29 6.27 -9.62
N ALA A 186 -2.37 6.08 -10.38
CA ALA A 186 -2.59 6.76 -11.65
C ALA A 186 -4.09 6.97 -11.89
N SER A 187 -4.45 8.10 -12.49
CA SER A 187 -5.85 8.44 -12.80
C SER A 187 -5.93 9.38 -14.00
N CYS A 188 -7.03 9.33 -14.74
CA CYS A 188 -7.33 10.28 -15.80
C CYS A 188 -8.57 11.11 -15.46
N LEU A 189 -8.46 12.42 -15.65
CA LEU A 189 -9.57 13.36 -15.56
C LEU A 189 -9.79 13.98 -16.94
N LYS A 190 -11.05 14.01 -17.38
CA LYS A 190 -11.45 14.83 -18.51
C LYS A 190 -11.89 16.19 -17.97
N ILE A 191 -11.17 17.25 -18.34
CA ILE A 191 -11.44 18.61 -17.90
C ILE A 191 -11.66 19.43 -19.17
N HIS A 192 -12.88 19.96 -19.33
CA HIS A 192 -13.32 20.52 -20.60
C HIS A 192 -13.11 19.49 -21.73
N ASN A 193 -12.35 19.86 -22.76
CA ASN A 193 -12.04 18.99 -23.90
C ASN A 193 -10.71 18.26 -23.72
N GLY A 194 -9.90 18.68 -22.76
CA GLY A 194 -8.55 18.18 -22.52
C GLY A 194 -8.50 17.04 -21.51
N ASN A 195 -7.31 16.48 -21.38
CA ASN A 195 -7.05 15.36 -20.49
C ASN A 195 -5.99 15.74 -19.46
N LEU A 196 -6.30 15.58 -18.18
CA LEU A 196 -5.34 15.65 -17.09
C LEU A 196 -5.06 14.23 -16.59
N LEU A 197 -3.87 13.73 -16.88
CA LEU A 197 -3.43 12.39 -16.51
C LEU A 197 -2.43 12.48 -15.37
N PHE A 198 -2.64 11.65 -14.36
CA PHE A 198 -1.63 11.35 -13.36
C PHE A 198 -1.08 9.96 -13.63
N ILE A 199 0.23 9.85 -13.73
CA ILE A 199 0.93 8.58 -13.99
C ILE A 199 2.04 8.34 -12.95
N PRO A 200 2.45 7.09 -12.72
CA PRO A 200 3.61 6.82 -11.88
C PRO A 200 4.86 7.43 -12.51
N THR A 201 5.85 7.74 -11.68
CA THR A 201 7.15 8.23 -12.12
C THR A 201 7.84 7.17 -12.98
N PHE A 202 8.52 7.62 -14.04
CA PHE A 202 9.21 6.78 -14.99
C PHE A 202 10.73 6.84 -14.72
N VAL A 203 11.35 5.69 -14.47
CA VAL A 203 12.81 5.55 -14.34
C VAL A 203 13.40 5.15 -15.68
N ASP A 204 14.25 6.03 -16.22
CA ASP A 204 14.94 5.81 -17.48
C ASP A 204 16.41 5.39 -17.33
N ASP A 205 16.99 5.47 -16.12
CA ASP A 205 18.42 5.24 -15.84
C ASP A 205 19.36 5.96 -16.83
N GLU A 206 18.98 7.16 -17.29
CA GLU A 206 19.70 7.95 -18.32
C GLU A 206 19.83 7.23 -19.69
N ASP A 207 18.99 6.23 -19.98
CA ASP A 207 18.95 5.54 -21.28
C ASP A 207 18.14 6.36 -22.31
N GLU A 208 18.85 7.02 -23.23
CA GLU A 208 18.25 7.81 -24.32
C GLU A 208 17.24 7.01 -25.16
N GLN A 209 17.49 5.72 -25.41
CA GLN A 209 16.61 4.91 -26.24
C GLN A 209 15.32 4.57 -25.49
N LEU A 210 15.41 4.36 -24.18
CA LEU A 210 14.27 4.17 -23.30
C LEU A 210 13.45 5.46 -23.17
N GLN A 211 14.09 6.61 -23.01
CA GLN A 211 13.44 7.92 -23.02
C GLN A 211 12.65 8.16 -24.32
N LYS A 212 13.25 7.86 -25.48
CA LYS A 212 12.57 7.96 -26.78
C LYS A 212 11.33 7.08 -26.84
N LYS A 213 11.45 5.81 -26.43
CA LYS A 213 10.31 4.87 -26.41
C LYS A 213 9.19 5.31 -25.47
N PHE A 214 9.53 5.88 -24.32
CA PHE A 214 8.53 6.45 -23.41
C PHE A 214 7.75 7.57 -24.10
N ILE A 215 8.46 8.51 -24.73
CA ILE A 215 7.82 9.61 -25.47
C ILE A 215 6.98 9.10 -26.65
N ASP A 216 7.46 8.11 -27.41
CA ASP A 216 6.68 7.45 -28.48
C ASP A 216 5.37 6.85 -27.94
N SER A 217 5.42 6.21 -26.78
CA SER A 217 4.22 5.64 -26.14
C SER A 217 3.25 6.72 -25.65
N VAL A 218 3.75 7.87 -25.16
CA VAL A 218 2.95 9.04 -24.81
C VAL A 218 2.27 9.60 -26.08
N ILE A 219 3.01 9.68 -27.19
CA ILE A 219 2.48 10.17 -28.46
C ILE A 219 1.29 9.31 -28.91
N LYS A 220 1.48 8.00 -28.93
CA LYS A 220 0.45 7.02 -29.29
C LYS A 220 -0.78 7.13 -28.38
N LEU A 221 -0.58 7.22 -27.07
CA LEU A 221 -1.66 7.40 -26.10
C LEU A 221 -2.49 8.65 -26.41
N VAL A 222 -1.82 9.80 -26.62
CA VAL A 222 -2.50 11.07 -26.89
C VAL A 222 -3.25 11.05 -28.22
N GLU A 223 -2.70 10.41 -29.25
CA GLU A 223 -3.41 10.23 -30.52
C GLU A 223 -4.68 9.37 -30.37
N GLU A 224 -4.62 8.30 -29.59
CA GLU A 224 -5.79 7.45 -29.32
C GLU A 224 -6.86 8.22 -28.52
N LEU A 225 -6.46 9.03 -27.54
CA LEU A 225 -7.37 9.91 -26.80
C LEU A 225 -8.07 10.95 -27.68
N LYS A 226 -7.41 11.41 -28.77
CA LYS A 226 -8.02 12.34 -29.75
C LYS A 226 -8.99 11.65 -30.70
N ARG A 227 -8.80 10.36 -31.01
CA ARG A 227 -9.70 9.61 -31.92
C ARG A 227 -11.09 9.40 -31.32
N ASP A 228 -11.18 9.27 -29.99
CA ASP A 228 -12.46 9.12 -29.29
C ASP A 228 -13.32 10.40 -29.30
N THR A 229 -12.76 11.58 -29.58
CA THR A 229 -13.51 12.85 -29.59
C THR A 229 -14.03 13.27 -30.96
N GLY A 230 -13.43 12.80 -32.06
CA GLY A 230 -13.69 13.30 -33.42
C GLY A 230 -13.28 14.77 -33.58
N ASP A 231 -12.94 15.20 -34.80
CA ASP A 231 -12.48 16.58 -35.10
C ASP A 231 -13.57 17.67 -34.98
N PHE A 232 -14.72 17.37 -34.37
CA PHE A 232 -15.85 18.29 -34.21
C PHE A 232 -16.19 18.47 -32.73
N GLU A 233 -15.84 19.63 -32.20
CA GLU A 233 -16.22 20.03 -30.84
C GLU A 233 -17.65 20.58 -30.83
N GLN A 234 -18.50 20.01 -29.97
CA GLN A 234 -19.78 20.62 -29.66
C GLN A 234 -19.53 21.93 -28.91
N PRO A 235 -20.14 23.06 -29.31
CA PRO A 235 -19.93 24.32 -28.63
C PRO A 235 -20.52 24.26 -27.21
N GLN A 236 -19.89 24.90 -26.22
CA GLN A 236 -20.31 24.84 -24.80
C GLN A 236 -21.78 25.18 -24.56
N TRP A 237 -22.37 26.10 -25.35
CA TRP A 237 -23.79 26.42 -25.23
C TRP A 237 -24.70 25.21 -25.49
N SER A 238 -24.21 24.19 -26.21
CA SER A 238 -24.98 22.97 -26.46
C SER A 238 -25.23 22.14 -25.20
N GLU A 239 -24.42 22.30 -24.15
CA GLU A 239 -24.64 21.67 -22.84
C GLU A 239 -25.89 22.21 -22.12
N GLU A 240 -26.39 23.38 -22.52
CA GLU A 240 -27.66 23.95 -22.01
C GLU A 240 -28.89 23.20 -22.55
N TYR A 241 -28.72 22.39 -23.60
CA TYR A 241 -29.78 21.65 -24.25
C TYR A 241 -29.63 20.16 -23.95
N THR A 242 -30.75 19.49 -23.70
CA THR A 242 -30.78 18.04 -23.50
C THR A 242 -31.56 17.38 -24.63
N LEU A 243 -31.00 16.31 -25.20
CA LEU A 243 -31.64 15.52 -26.23
C LEU A 243 -32.66 14.54 -25.63
N PRO A 244 -33.62 14.04 -26.43
CA PRO A 244 -34.48 12.95 -26.00
C PRO A 244 -33.66 11.77 -25.48
N SER A 245 -34.06 11.24 -24.33
CA SER A 245 -33.38 10.14 -23.62
C SER A 245 -31.99 10.46 -23.07
N GLU A 246 -31.42 11.64 -23.29
CA GLU A 246 -30.10 12.00 -22.74
C GLU A 246 -30.13 12.04 -21.22
N ILE A 247 -31.18 12.62 -20.63
CA ILE A 247 -31.35 12.68 -19.18
C ILE A 247 -31.51 11.26 -18.61
N SER A 248 -32.33 10.41 -19.23
CA SER A 248 -32.54 9.03 -18.75
C SER A 248 -31.27 8.20 -18.88
N ASN A 249 -30.51 8.36 -19.96
CA ASN A 249 -29.26 7.65 -20.17
C ASN A 249 -28.16 8.15 -19.23
N LYS A 250 -28.06 9.46 -18.97
CA LYS A 250 -27.18 10.02 -17.93
C LYS A 250 -27.52 9.47 -16.54
N HIS A 251 -28.81 9.30 -16.24
CA HIS A 251 -29.24 8.67 -15.00
C HIS A 251 -28.85 7.19 -14.93
N GLN A 252 -29.12 6.41 -15.98
CA GLN A 252 -28.75 4.99 -16.05
C GLN A 252 -27.24 4.78 -15.99
N LEU A 253 -26.45 5.65 -16.63
CA LEU A 253 -25.00 5.63 -16.53
C LEU A 253 -24.58 5.83 -15.07
N LYS A 254 -25.12 6.84 -14.40
CA LYS A 254 -24.84 7.11 -12.99
C LYS A 254 -25.26 5.96 -12.08
N GLU A 255 -26.40 5.33 -12.32
CA GLU A 255 -26.82 4.12 -11.60
C GLU A 255 -25.86 2.97 -11.84
N SER A 256 -25.46 2.72 -13.09
CA SER A 256 -24.48 1.69 -13.45
C SER A 256 -23.12 1.93 -12.81
N GLU A 257 -22.68 3.20 -12.72
CA GLU A 257 -21.45 3.59 -12.02
C GLU A 257 -21.53 3.34 -10.52
N LEU A 258 -22.68 3.61 -9.90
CA LEU A 258 -22.93 3.29 -8.48
C LEU A 258 -22.96 1.78 -8.24
N GLU A 259 -23.58 1.01 -9.13
CA GLU A 259 -23.58 -0.45 -9.08
C GLU A 259 -22.16 -1.00 -9.24
N LEU A 260 -21.38 -0.48 -10.19
CA LEU A 260 -19.97 -0.86 -10.37
C LEU A 260 -19.16 -0.59 -9.10
N ALA A 261 -19.33 0.59 -8.49
CA ALA A 261 -18.66 0.93 -7.24
C ALA A 261 -19.02 -0.05 -6.11
N ALA A 262 -20.30 -0.40 -5.95
CA ALA A 262 -20.77 -1.35 -4.95
C ALA A 262 -20.26 -2.78 -5.20
N VAL A 263 -20.24 -3.23 -6.45
CA VAL A 263 -19.69 -4.54 -6.83
C VAL A 263 -18.19 -4.60 -6.56
N LEU A 264 -17.45 -3.54 -6.89
CA LEU A 264 -16.02 -3.44 -6.59
C LEU A 264 -15.74 -3.47 -5.08
N GLU A 265 -16.53 -2.77 -4.27
CA GLU A 265 -16.45 -2.84 -2.81
C GLU A 265 -16.67 -4.27 -2.30
N LYS A 266 -17.69 -4.97 -2.83
CA LYS A 266 -17.96 -6.36 -2.47
C LYS A 266 -16.82 -7.31 -2.87
N ILE A 267 -16.26 -7.16 -4.07
CA ILE A 267 -15.09 -7.93 -4.52
C ILE A 267 -13.89 -7.67 -3.59
N ASN A 268 -13.68 -6.41 -3.21
CA ASN A 268 -12.58 -6.04 -2.31
C ASN A 268 -12.74 -6.65 -0.93
N LYS A 269 -13.94 -6.60 -0.35
CA LYS A 269 -14.25 -7.26 0.91
C LYS A 269 -13.97 -8.77 0.85
N GLN A 270 -14.39 -9.43 -0.23
CA GLN A 270 -14.12 -10.86 -0.44
C GLN A 270 -12.62 -11.16 -0.57
N LYS A 271 -11.85 -10.31 -1.24
CA LYS A 271 -10.38 -10.45 -1.32
C LYS A 271 -9.72 -10.32 0.04
N GLU A 272 -10.14 -9.36 0.87
CA GLU A 272 -9.63 -9.19 2.23
C GLU A 272 -9.97 -10.40 3.13
N GLU A 273 -11.19 -10.92 3.01
CA GLU A 273 -11.61 -12.15 3.70
C GLU A 273 -10.76 -13.35 3.26
N ILE A 274 -10.50 -13.52 1.96
CA ILE A 274 -9.63 -14.57 1.43
C ILE A 274 -8.21 -14.42 1.97
N LEU A 275 -7.60 -13.22 1.89
CA LEU A 275 -6.25 -12.99 2.40
C LEU A 275 -6.13 -13.31 3.90
N THR A 276 -7.18 -12.98 4.66
CA THR A 276 -7.27 -13.33 6.09
C THR A 276 -7.27 -14.85 6.27
N LEU A 277 -8.09 -15.59 5.52
CA LEU A 277 -8.12 -17.05 5.55
C LEU A 277 -6.79 -17.69 5.11
N GLU A 278 -6.15 -17.12 4.09
CA GLU A 278 -4.85 -17.59 3.61
C GLU A 278 -3.72 -17.38 4.62
N SER A 279 -3.81 -16.36 5.49
CA SER A 279 -2.83 -16.16 6.55
C SER A 279 -2.72 -17.37 7.50
N TYR A 280 -3.83 -18.07 7.76
CA TYR A 280 -3.83 -19.28 8.60
C TYR A 280 -3.06 -20.45 7.98
N LYS A 281 -2.80 -20.43 6.65
CA LYS A 281 -1.93 -21.41 6.00
C LYS A 281 -0.51 -21.39 6.54
N LEU A 282 -0.07 -20.27 7.15
CA LEU A 282 1.22 -20.17 7.84
C LEU A 282 1.37 -21.23 8.95
N LEU A 283 0.29 -21.72 9.56
CA LEU A 283 0.38 -22.80 10.55
C LEU A 283 0.96 -24.10 9.98
N PHE A 284 0.83 -24.36 8.67
CA PHE A 284 1.39 -25.55 8.02
C PHE A 284 2.44 -25.25 6.94
N THR A 285 2.76 -23.98 6.67
CA THR A 285 3.83 -23.58 5.73
C THR A 285 4.94 -22.72 6.37
N GLY A 286 4.65 -22.04 7.48
CA GLY A 286 5.50 -21.03 8.08
C GLY A 286 6.68 -21.59 8.89
N THR A 287 7.61 -20.68 9.23
CA THR A 287 8.76 -20.94 10.10
C THR A 287 9.21 -19.66 10.81
N GLY A 288 9.90 -19.81 11.95
CA GLY A 288 10.42 -18.69 12.73
C GLY A 288 9.33 -17.69 13.13
N ARG A 289 9.69 -16.40 13.13
CA ARG A 289 8.84 -15.34 13.64
C ARG A 289 7.44 -15.26 13.00
N ALA A 290 7.34 -15.52 11.70
CA ALA A 290 6.04 -15.48 11.01
C ALA A 290 5.09 -16.58 11.51
N LEU A 291 5.62 -17.77 11.83
CA LEU A 291 4.85 -18.86 12.41
C LEU A 291 4.48 -18.56 13.87
N GLU A 292 5.41 -18.03 14.66
CA GLU A 292 5.16 -17.62 16.05
C GLU A 292 4.02 -16.62 16.16
N ILE A 293 4.04 -15.56 15.34
CA ILE A 293 2.98 -14.55 15.31
C ILE A 293 1.64 -15.18 14.93
N GLN A 294 1.61 -16.06 13.93
CA GLN A 294 0.36 -16.71 13.52
C GLN A 294 -0.19 -17.65 14.60
N VAL A 295 0.68 -18.41 15.28
CA VAL A 295 0.28 -19.28 16.41
C VAL A 295 -0.30 -18.44 17.54
N GLY A 296 0.37 -17.33 17.90
CA GLY A 296 -0.13 -16.39 18.90
C GLY A 296 -1.51 -15.85 18.54
N LYS A 297 -1.67 -15.34 17.32
CA LYS A 297 -2.96 -14.84 16.82
C LYS A 297 -4.08 -15.89 16.92
N VAL A 298 -3.80 -17.14 16.56
CA VAL A 298 -4.80 -18.23 16.65
C VAL A 298 -5.18 -18.51 18.10
N PHE A 299 -4.23 -18.49 19.04
CA PHE A 299 -4.56 -18.63 20.46
C PHE A 299 -5.34 -17.41 21.01
N GLU A 300 -5.02 -16.19 20.59
CA GLU A 300 -5.81 -14.99 20.94
C GLU A 300 -7.26 -15.14 20.49
N GLU A 301 -7.47 -15.56 19.24
CA GLU A 301 -8.82 -15.77 18.68
C GLU A 301 -9.57 -16.93 19.35
N LEU A 302 -8.84 -17.91 19.89
CA LEU A 302 -9.39 -18.97 20.76
C LEU A 302 -9.70 -18.51 22.18
N GLY A 303 -9.43 -17.23 22.51
CA GLY A 303 -9.76 -16.64 23.81
C GLY A 303 -8.67 -16.76 24.87
N PHE A 304 -7.42 -16.99 24.47
CA PHE A 304 -6.28 -16.84 25.38
C PHE A 304 -5.79 -15.40 25.39
N SER A 305 -5.32 -14.93 26.54
CA SER A 305 -4.42 -13.77 26.58
C SER A 305 -3.04 -14.23 26.17
N VAL A 306 -2.47 -13.63 25.13
CA VAL A 306 -1.14 -13.99 24.62
C VAL A 306 -0.16 -12.86 24.91
N SER A 307 0.95 -13.20 25.55
CA SER A 307 2.07 -12.28 25.72
C SER A 307 3.31 -12.89 25.10
N GLU A 308 4.13 -12.05 24.48
CA GLU A 308 5.46 -12.46 24.05
C GLU A 308 6.30 -12.84 25.27
N GLY A 309 7.03 -13.94 25.14
CA GLY A 309 8.05 -14.30 26.09
C GLY A 309 9.17 -13.26 26.16
N ILE A 310 10.14 -13.48 27.05
CA ILE A 310 11.32 -12.63 27.10
C ILE A 310 12.09 -12.81 25.78
N PRO A 311 12.42 -11.76 25.00
CA PRO A 311 13.11 -11.89 23.72
C PRO A 311 14.35 -12.80 23.80
N GLY A 312 14.31 -13.94 23.09
CA GLY A 312 15.38 -14.95 23.09
C GLY A 312 15.28 -16.03 24.17
N ARG A 313 14.19 -16.07 24.94
CA ARG A 313 13.86 -17.17 25.88
C ARG A 313 12.71 -17.98 25.32
N ASP A 314 11.47 -17.62 25.61
CA ASP A 314 10.26 -18.33 25.24
C ASP A 314 9.51 -17.67 24.07
N ASP A 315 8.85 -18.48 23.23
CA ASP A 315 8.16 -17.96 22.04
C ASP A 315 6.84 -17.26 22.43
N LEU A 316 5.98 -17.90 23.24
CA LEU A 316 4.70 -17.32 23.71
C LEU A 316 4.31 -17.80 25.13
N ILE A 317 3.64 -16.94 25.89
CA ILE A 317 2.95 -17.29 27.14
C ILE A 317 1.45 -17.10 26.92
N LEU A 318 0.65 -18.10 27.26
CA LEU A 318 -0.80 -18.07 27.16
C LEU A 318 -1.44 -18.10 28.54
N GLU A 319 -2.48 -17.30 28.75
CA GLU A 319 -3.28 -17.31 29.97
C GLU A 319 -4.77 -17.44 29.66
N ARG A 320 -5.46 -18.37 30.34
CA ARG A 320 -6.91 -18.55 30.24
C ARG A 320 -7.45 -19.21 31.51
N ASN A 321 -8.48 -18.62 32.14
CA ASN A 321 -9.17 -19.17 33.31
C ASN A 321 -8.21 -19.68 34.41
N ASP A 322 -7.25 -18.85 34.82
CA ASP A 322 -6.16 -19.16 35.77
C ASP A 322 -5.12 -20.20 35.33
N ALA A 323 -5.34 -20.89 34.20
CA ALA A 323 -4.34 -21.75 33.58
C ALA A 323 -3.33 -20.90 32.80
N VAL A 324 -2.05 -21.24 32.96
CA VAL A 324 -0.93 -20.66 32.21
C VAL A 324 -0.30 -21.73 31.35
N ALA A 325 0.04 -21.42 30.11
CA ALA A 325 0.84 -22.27 29.24
C ALA A 325 2.07 -21.54 28.72
N VAL A 326 3.19 -22.24 28.66
CA VAL A 326 4.41 -21.82 27.97
C VAL A 326 4.45 -22.56 26.64
N VAL A 327 4.57 -21.82 25.54
CA VAL A 327 4.51 -22.35 24.19
C VAL A 327 5.83 -22.15 23.48
N GLU A 328 6.32 -23.23 22.88
CA GLU A 328 7.45 -23.23 21.97
C GLU A 328 6.93 -23.55 20.56
N VAL A 329 7.42 -22.82 19.56
CA VAL A 329 6.96 -22.93 18.16
C VAL A 329 8.12 -23.26 17.24
N LYS A 330 7.96 -24.29 16.39
CA LYS A 330 9.03 -24.72 15.47
C LYS A 330 8.49 -25.05 14.08
N GLY A 331 9.08 -24.43 13.06
CA GLY A 331 8.89 -24.80 11.65
C GLY A 331 10.12 -25.56 11.13
N VAL A 332 9.98 -26.85 10.86
CA VAL A 332 11.10 -27.74 10.49
C VAL A 332 10.82 -28.48 9.18
N SER A 333 11.89 -28.75 8.42
CA SER A 333 11.80 -29.44 7.12
C SER A 333 11.65 -30.97 7.23
N LYS A 334 11.66 -31.52 8.45
CA LYS A 334 11.51 -32.94 8.78
C LYS A 334 10.62 -33.07 10.02
N SER A 335 10.52 -34.26 10.62
CA SER A 335 9.90 -34.45 11.94
C SER A 335 10.56 -33.56 13.01
N ALA A 336 9.81 -33.32 14.08
CA ALA A 336 10.35 -32.75 15.31
C ALA A 336 11.45 -33.66 15.90
N ALA A 337 12.26 -33.08 16.79
CA ALA A 337 13.35 -33.75 17.45
C ALA A 337 13.32 -33.45 18.95
N GLU A 338 13.85 -34.36 19.77
CA GLU A 338 13.87 -34.23 21.23
C GLU A 338 14.46 -32.89 21.71
N LYS A 339 15.42 -32.32 20.98
CA LYS A 339 15.99 -30.99 21.27
C LYS A 339 14.94 -29.87 21.34
N HIS A 340 13.83 -29.99 20.60
CA HIS A 340 12.74 -29.01 20.62
C HIS A 340 11.91 -29.14 21.90
N ALA A 341 11.62 -30.36 22.35
CA ALA A 341 10.97 -30.60 23.64
C ALA A 341 11.87 -30.21 24.82
N ALA A 342 13.18 -30.45 24.71
CA ALA A 342 14.16 -30.02 25.72
C ALA A 342 14.26 -28.49 25.82
N GLN A 343 14.11 -27.79 24.69
CA GLN A 343 14.04 -26.33 24.66
C GLN A 343 12.79 -25.83 25.38
N LEU A 344 11.62 -26.40 25.08
CA LEU A 344 10.37 -26.10 25.81
C LEU A 344 10.50 -26.34 27.32
N GLU A 345 11.09 -27.47 27.74
CA GLU A 345 11.24 -27.80 29.16
C GLU A 345 12.06 -26.76 29.93
N LYS A 346 13.10 -26.21 29.27
CA LYS A 346 13.91 -25.16 29.84
C LYS A 346 13.05 -23.94 30.18
N TRP A 347 12.12 -23.57 29.30
CA TRP A 347 11.23 -22.43 29.50
C TRP A 347 10.16 -22.69 30.54
N VAL A 348 9.61 -23.91 30.58
CA VAL A 348 8.70 -24.33 31.65
C VAL A 348 9.38 -24.21 33.01
N SER A 349 10.63 -24.68 33.13
CA SER A 349 11.41 -24.62 34.37
C SER A 349 11.69 -23.17 34.79
N GLU A 350 12.14 -22.32 33.86
CA GLU A 350 12.39 -20.90 34.12
C GLU A 350 11.12 -20.15 34.53
N TYR A 351 9.97 -20.45 33.92
CA TYR A 351 8.70 -19.84 34.30
C TYR A 351 8.31 -20.21 35.74
N ILE A 352 8.50 -21.47 36.15
CA ILE A 352 8.24 -21.94 37.53
C ILE A 352 9.13 -21.20 38.52
N GLU A 353 10.42 -21.03 38.21
CA GLU A 353 11.37 -20.32 39.09
C GLU A 353 10.98 -18.86 39.33
N VAL A 354 10.40 -18.19 38.32
CA VAL A 354 10.05 -16.77 38.39
C VAL A 354 8.65 -16.53 38.98
N ASN A 355 7.68 -17.37 38.63
CA ASN A 355 6.26 -17.10 38.91
C ASN A 355 5.67 -18.01 39.99
N GLU A 356 6.40 -19.01 40.48
CA GLU A 356 5.97 -20.01 41.47
C GLU A 356 4.67 -20.76 41.09
N LYS A 357 4.30 -20.73 39.81
CA LYS A 357 3.16 -21.43 39.22
C LYS A 357 3.65 -22.48 38.24
N MET A 358 2.98 -23.63 38.20
CA MET A 358 3.26 -24.70 37.24
C MET A 358 2.51 -24.43 35.91
N PRO A 359 3.19 -24.02 34.83
CA PRO A 359 2.53 -23.82 33.55
C PRO A 359 2.40 -25.14 32.79
N LYS A 360 1.49 -25.18 31.82
CA LYS A 360 1.43 -26.23 30.81
C LYS A 360 2.46 -25.98 29.72
N GLY A 361 3.38 -26.91 29.49
CA GLY A 361 4.26 -26.87 28.31
C GLY A 361 3.51 -27.32 27.05
N ILE A 362 3.48 -26.48 26.01
CA ILE A 362 2.90 -26.81 24.70
C ILE A 362 3.98 -26.61 23.61
N LEU A 363 4.23 -27.65 22.81
CA LEU A 363 5.12 -27.54 21.65
C LEU A 363 4.29 -27.59 20.37
N VAL A 364 4.30 -26.49 19.61
CA VAL A 364 3.64 -26.36 18.32
C VAL A 364 4.65 -26.57 17.20
N VAL A 365 4.45 -27.60 16.37
CA VAL A 365 5.39 -27.92 15.27
C VAL A 365 4.72 -27.91 13.91
N ASN A 366 5.26 -27.11 12.99
CA ASN A 366 5.02 -27.29 11.57
C ASN A 366 6.13 -28.19 10.98
N ALA A 367 5.90 -29.51 10.99
CA ALA A 367 6.82 -30.49 10.43
C ALA A 367 6.64 -30.62 8.92
N PHE A 368 7.73 -30.98 8.22
CA PHE A 368 7.77 -31.12 6.77
C PHE A 368 7.25 -29.89 6.01
N LYS A 369 7.53 -28.68 6.53
CA LYS A 369 6.99 -27.41 6.01
C LYS A 369 7.20 -27.19 4.51
N ASP A 370 8.27 -27.76 3.95
CA ASP A 370 8.67 -27.63 2.55
C ASP A 370 7.98 -28.66 1.62
N LEU A 371 7.15 -29.55 2.18
CA LEU A 371 6.40 -30.56 1.43
C LEU A 371 4.89 -30.23 1.40
N PRO A 372 4.21 -30.49 0.27
CA PRO A 372 2.76 -30.51 0.19
C PRO A 372 2.14 -31.46 1.23
N LEU A 373 0.95 -31.15 1.74
CA LEU A 373 0.30 -31.93 2.81
C LEU A 373 0.11 -33.42 2.45
N ASP A 374 -0.23 -33.71 1.19
CA ASP A 374 -0.41 -35.09 0.68
C ASP A 374 0.91 -35.89 0.55
N LYS A 375 2.06 -35.23 0.75
CA LYS A 375 3.39 -35.86 0.75
C LYS A 375 4.00 -36.02 2.14
N ARG A 376 3.32 -35.56 3.20
CA ARG A 376 3.77 -35.68 4.59
C ARG A 376 3.35 -37.04 5.17
N ASN A 377 4.14 -38.07 4.85
CA ASN A 377 3.83 -39.46 5.20
C ASN A 377 4.55 -39.97 6.46
N GLU A 378 5.38 -39.14 7.07
CA GLU A 378 6.16 -39.47 8.27
C GLU A 378 5.54 -38.78 9.49
N ASP A 379 5.75 -39.32 10.69
CA ASP A 379 5.20 -38.75 11.92
C ASP A 379 5.82 -37.38 12.24
N ASP A 380 4.97 -36.41 12.60
CA ASP A 380 5.40 -35.09 13.07
C ASP A 380 6.28 -35.20 14.33
N PHE A 381 5.97 -36.16 15.21
CA PHE A 381 6.60 -36.37 16.51
C PHE A 381 7.14 -37.80 16.65
N PRO A 382 8.47 -38.01 16.57
CA PRO A 382 9.05 -39.34 16.71
C PRO A 382 8.87 -39.92 18.12
N HIS A 383 8.73 -41.25 18.23
CA HIS A 383 8.48 -41.96 19.51
C HIS A 383 9.45 -41.59 20.65
N GLN A 384 10.74 -41.40 20.34
CA GLN A 384 11.75 -41.01 21.33
C GLN A 384 11.41 -39.66 21.99
N MET A 385 10.99 -38.69 21.18
CA MET A 385 10.57 -37.36 21.64
C MET A 385 9.25 -37.41 22.41
N VAL A 386 8.29 -38.21 21.95
CA VAL A 386 7.01 -38.37 22.67
C VAL A 386 7.24 -38.90 24.08
N THR A 387 8.08 -39.93 24.23
CA THR A 387 8.44 -40.48 25.55
C THR A 387 9.10 -39.43 26.46
N TYR A 388 9.94 -38.55 25.89
CA TYR A 388 10.58 -37.45 26.63
C TYR A 388 9.56 -36.43 27.14
N SER A 389 8.60 -36.07 26.29
CA SER A 389 7.56 -35.07 26.55
C SER A 389 6.49 -35.55 27.53
N GLU A 390 6.08 -36.83 27.45
CA GLU A 390 5.10 -37.42 28.37
C GLU A 390 5.59 -37.38 29.83
N ARG A 391 6.88 -37.67 30.06
CA ARG A 391 7.50 -37.62 31.40
C ARG A 391 7.51 -36.22 32.03
N ARG A 392 7.29 -35.18 31.22
CA ARG A 392 7.27 -33.77 31.61
C ARG A 392 5.90 -33.13 31.47
N SER A 393 4.86 -33.94 31.20
CA SER A 393 3.50 -33.47 31.03
C SER A 393 3.32 -32.43 29.91
N HIS A 394 4.19 -32.45 28.89
CA HIS A 394 4.07 -31.57 27.73
C HIS A 394 2.91 -32.00 26.83
N CYS A 395 2.27 -31.04 26.16
CA CYS A 395 1.39 -31.26 25.03
C CYS A 395 2.16 -31.02 23.71
N LEU A 396 2.08 -31.95 22.77
CA LEU A 396 2.66 -31.86 21.44
C LEU A 396 1.52 -31.71 20.42
N ILE A 397 1.51 -30.62 19.65
CA ILE A 397 0.48 -30.38 18.64
C ILE A 397 1.13 -29.88 17.35
N SER A 398 0.71 -30.39 16.20
CA SER A 398 1.22 -29.84 14.94
C SER A 398 0.46 -28.57 14.57
N GLY A 399 1.08 -27.67 13.81
CA GLY A 399 0.38 -26.45 13.36
C GLY A 399 -0.88 -26.77 12.56
N LEU A 400 -0.89 -27.90 11.84
CA LEU A 400 -2.07 -28.38 11.12
C LEU A 400 -3.19 -28.85 12.07
N GLN A 401 -2.85 -29.54 13.17
CA GLN A 401 -3.82 -29.90 14.21
C GLN A 401 -4.37 -28.66 14.92
N LEU A 402 -3.52 -27.65 15.18
CA LEU A 402 -3.95 -26.37 15.76
C LEU A 402 -4.92 -25.63 14.83
N LEU A 403 -4.69 -25.67 13.51
CA LEU A 403 -5.61 -25.11 12.54
C LEU A 403 -6.97 -25.82 12.55
N CYS A 404 -6.97 -27.15 12.66
CA CYS A 404 -8.22 -27.92 12.77
C CYS A 404 -8.96 -27.60 14.07
N LEU A 405 -8.23 -27.52 15.20
CA LEU A 405 -8.77 -27.10 16.50
C LEU A 405 -9.46 -25.74 16.40
N TYR A 406 -8.79 -24.79 15.76
CA TYR A 406 -9.32 -23.45 15.55
C TYR A 406 -10.65 -23.48 14.78
N PHE A 407 -10.71 -24.18 13.65
CA PHE A 407 -11.94 -24.28 12.87
C PHE A 407 -13.05 -25.07 13.60
N ASP A 408 -12.71 -26.11 14.37
CA ASP A 408 -13.70 -26.84 15.18
C ASP A 408 -14.32 -25.93 16.25
N CYS A 409 -13.51 -25.14 16.96
CA CYS A 409 -14.00 -24.14 17.92
C CYS A 409 -14.88 -23.06 17.26
N LEU A 410 -14.55 -22.61 16.04
CA LEU A 410 -15.37 -21.64 15.31
C LEU A 410 -16.71 -22.22 14.86
N GLN A 411 -16.72 -23.47 14.38
CA GLN A 411 -17.93 -24.16 13.92
C GLN A 411 -18.81 -24.62 15.07
N HIS A 412 -18.21 -24.91 16.23
CA HIS A 412 -18.85 -25.42 17.44
C HIS A 412 -18.45 -24.60 18.69
N PRO A 413 -18.88 -23.32 18.81
CA PRO A 413 -18.52 -22.48 19.96
C PRO A 413 -18.95 -23.07 21.30
N GLU A 414 -20.00 -23.90 21.33
CA GLU A 414 -20.48 -24.59 22.53
C GLU A 414 -19.49 -25.64 23.07
N LYS A 415 -18.61 -26.17 22.22
CA LYS A 415 -17.56 -27.14 22.57
C LYS A 415 -16.19 -26.50 22.76
N ALA A 416 -16.02 -25.24 22.37
CA ALA A 416 -14.72 -24.57 22.40
C ALA A 416 -14.03 -24.67 23.77
N ASN A 417 -14.77 -24.46 24.86
CA ASN A 417 -14.20 -24.57 26.20
C ASN A 417 -13.68 -25.99 26.52
N GLU A 418 -14.45 -27.02 26.16
CA GLU A 418 -14.07 -28.43 26.36
C GLU A 418 -12.81 -28.77 25.56
N LEU A 419 -12.74 -28.36 24.29
CA LEU A 419 -11.61 -28.62 23.41
C LEU A 419 -10.31 -27.94 23.88
N LEU A 420 -10.42 -26.71 24.39
CA LEU A 420 -9.28 -25.98 24.93
C LEU A 420 -8.80 -26.54 26.27
N ASP A 421 -9.72 -27.01 27.11
CA ASP A 421 -9.37 -27.68 28.38
C ASP A 421 -8.73 -29.04 28.10
N GLU A 422 -9.19 -29.75 27.07
CA GLU A 422 -8.54 -30.97 26.56
C GLU A 422 -7.11 -30.69 26.08
N LEU A 423 -6.89 -29.62 25.31
CA LEU A 423 -5.54 -29.21 24.89
C LEU A 423 -4.63 -28.97 26.10
N LEU A 424 -5.11 -28.22 27.11
CA LEU A 424 -4.35 -27.90 28.31
C LEU A 424 -4.08 -29.11 29.20
N THR A 425 -4.92 -30.13 29.15
CA THR A 425 -4.76 -31.37 29.95
C THR A 425 -4.02 -32.48 29.22
N THR A 426 -3.92 -32.42 27.89
CA THR A 426 -3.26 -33.45 27.06
C THR A 426 -1.79 -33.63 27.40
N VAL A 427 -1.35 -34.87 27.63
CA VAL A 427 0.05 -35.25 27.84
C VAL A 427 0.49 -36.12 26.66
N GLY A 428 1.58 -35.74 25.99
CA GLY A 428 2.01 -36.35 24.74
C GLY A 428 1.36 -35.68 23.52
N VAL A 429 1.07 -36.45 22.48
CA VAL A 429 0.55 -35.92 21.21
C VAL A 429 -0.94 -35.65 21.27
N TYR A 430 -1.35 -34.42 20.95
CA TYR A 430 -2.73 -34.04 20.71
C TYR A 430 -3.17 -34.55 19.34
N ASN A 431 -3.71 -35.77 19.31
CA ASN A 431 -4.05 -36.49 18.09
C ASN A 431 -5.58 -36.59 17.90
N LYS A 432 -6.25 -35.45 17.81
CA LYS A 432 -7.72 -35.38 17.71
C LYS A 432 -8.21 -35.29 16.27
N TYR A 433 -7.49 -34.58 15.40
CA TYR A 433 -7.99 -34.20 14.09
C TYR A 433 -7.36 -35.01 12.96
N ASN A 434 -8.13 -35.20 11.90
CA ASN A 434 -7.61 -35.50 10.58
C ASN A 434 -7.85 -34.28 9.71
N TRP A 435 -6.79 -33.70 9.16
CA TRP A 435 -6.88 -32.45 8.40
C TRP A 435 -7.77 -32.57 7.16
N LEU A 436 -7.93 -33.77 6.61
CA LEU A 436 -8.83 -34.05 5.47
C LEU A 436 -10.29 -33.73 5.78
N SER A 437 -10.69 -33.67 7.05
CA SER A 437 -12.04 -33.28 7.47
C SER A 437 -12.26 -31.77 7.49
N PHE A 438 -11.19 -30.96 7.37
CA PHE A 438 -11.23 -29.51 7.53
C PHE A 438 -10.68 -28.75 6.32
N ILE A 439 -9.80 -29.37 5.53
CA ILE A 439 -9.10 -28.73 4.42
C ILE A 439 -9.34 -29.52 3.15
N GLU A 440 -9.90 -28.85 2.14
CA GLU A 440 -10.15 -29.40 0.82
C GLU A 440 -9.03 -29.04 -0.16
N MET A 441 -8.68 -29.97 -1.06
CA MET A 441 -7.86 -29.62 -2.21
C MET A 441 -8.73 -28.92 -3.25
N TYR A 442 -8.35 -27.70 -3.61
CA TYR A 442 -9.02 -26.95 -4.67
C TYR A 442 -8.84 -27.69 -6.00
N GLN A 443 -9.94 -28.19 -6.58
CA GLN A 443 -9.97 -28.71 -7.94
C GLN A 443 -10.45 -27.58 -8.86
N LEU A 444 -9.60 -27.19 -9.81
CA LEU A 444 -9.95 -26.22 -10.88
C LEU A 444 -10.96 -26.81 -11.86
#